data_AF-A0A7C5PMB7-F1
#
_entry.id   AF-A0A7C5PMB7-F1
#
_cell.length_a   1.000
_cell.length_b   1.000
_cell.length_c   1.000
_cell.angle_alpha   90.00
_cell.angle_beta   90.00
_cell.angle_gamma   90.00
#
_symmetry.space_group_name_H-M   'P 1'
#
loop_
_entity.id
_entity.type
_entity.pdbx_description
1 polymer ?
#
loop_
_entity_poly.entity_id
_entity_poly.type
_entity_poly.pdbx_seq_one_letter_code
_entity_poly.pdbx_strand_id
1 'polypeptide(L)'
;MNKNNLNTLIRHFSPAWYASVMGTGGFANVLYLLSANFIFLKIIAQSLFFLNLFLFLVLIIPWILRWFLHFDKLIEDLSHPITSNFFPTMPVGGLVLGTNFFLIGKDFFSHESIIFIGNILWLNGVILCLIFAVFVTYNMVVKEKIEPEFINFSWYIPPVATIVVPLLGNMVARSYINTNIDYARAVNFT
;
A
#
# COMPACT_ATOMS: atom_id res chain seq x y z
N MET A 1 8.83 11.03 25.31
CA MET A 1 8.37 9.63 25.18
C MET A 1 9.45 8.72 25.72
N ASN A 2 9.15 7.87 26.73
CA ASN A 2 10.11 6.92 27.28
C ASN A 2 10.56 5.91 26.22
N LYS A 3 11.87 5.66 26.08
CA LYS A 3 12.43 4.68 25.12
C LYS A 3 11.73 3.32 25.15
N ASN A 4 11.28 2.90 26.35
CA ASN A 4 10.56 1.64 26.55
C ASN A 4 9.20 1.59 25.83
N ASN A 5 8.47 2.71 25.75
CA ASN A 5 7.15 2.72 25.10
C ASN A 5 7.26 2.67 23.58
N LEU A 6 8.25 3.36 23.00
CA LEU A 6 8.47 3.35 21.55
C LEU A 6 8.89 1.95 21.08
N ASN A 7 9.73 1.27 21.85
CA ASN A 7 10.18 -0.08 21.54
C ASN A 7 9.02 -1.08 21.55
N THR A 8 8.14 -1.01 22.55
CA THR A 8 6.92 -1.83 22.62
C THR A 8 5.95 -1.52 21.48
N LEU A 9 5.78 -0.24 21.12
CA LEU A 9 4.93 0.17 20.01
C LEU A 9 5.44 -0.41 18.68
N ILE A 10 6.74 -0.35 18.42
CA ILE A 10 7.36 -0.93 17.22
C ILE A 10 7.19 -2.45 17.25
N ARG A 11 7.45 -3.10 18.39
CA ARG A 11 7.37 -4.56 18.53
C ARG A 11 5.99 -5.13 18.19
N HIS A 12 4.93 -4.45 18.62
CA HIS A 12 3.54 -4.88 18.44
C HIS A 12 2.80 -4.11 17.34
N PHE A 13 3.52 -3.42 16.46
CA PHE A 13 2.90 -2.66 15.38
C PHE A 13 2.23 -3.61 14.37
N SER A 14 0.89 -3.55 14.30
CA SER A 14 0.09 -4.38 13.39
C SER A 14 0.14 -3.85 11.95
N PRO A 15 0.38 -4.71 10.94
CA PRO A 15 0.28 -4.32 9.53
C PRO A 15 -1.08 -3.75 9.17
N ALA A 16 -2.16 -4.13 9.88
CA ALA A 16 -3.52 -3.69 9.61
C ALA A 16 -3.71 -2.16 9.69
N TRP A 17 -2.81 -1.42 10.34
CA TRP A 17 -2.85 0.05 10.33
C TRP A 17 -2.79 0.66 8.94
N TYR A 18 -2.19 -0.02 7.95
CA TYR A 18 -2.18 0.43 6.56
C TYR A 18 -3.55 0.40 5.88
N ALA A 19 -4.56 -0.25 6.49
CA ALA A 19 -5.95 -0.11 6.05
C ALA A 19 -6.43 1.34 6.13
N SER A 20 -5.92 2.13 7.07
CA SER A 20 -6.21 3.57 7.15
C SER A 20 -5.70 4.31 5.90
N VAL A 21 -4.48 4.01 5.45
CA VAL A 21 -3.90 4.61 4.23
C VAL A 21 -4.69 4.21 2.99
N MET A 22 -5.02 2.92 2.87
CA MET A 22 -5.83 2.43 1.75
C MET A 22 -7.19 3.13 1.68
N GLY A 23 -7.90 3.21 2.81
CA GLY A 23 -9.23 3.81 2.89
C GLY A 23 -9.21 5.31 2.62
N THR A 24 -8.32 6.05 3.30
CA THR A 24 -8.20 7.50 3.12
C THR A 24 -7.76 7.85 1.69
N GLY A 25 -6.78 7.15 1.15
CA GLY A 25 -6.31 7.38 -0.22
C GLY A 25 -7.34 7.01 -1.29
N GLY A 26 -8.04 5.89 -1.13
CA GLY A 26 -9.12 5.48 -2.02
C GLY A 26 -10.27 6.49 -2.02
N PHE A 27 -10.66 6.95 -0.83
CA PHE A 27 -11.70 7.97 -0.69
C PHE A 27 -11.28 9.31 -1.30
N ALA A 28 -10.04 9.74 -1.10
CA ALA A 28 -9.50 10.94 -1.74
C ALA A 28 -9.56 10.86 -3.28
N ASN A 29 -9.20 9.71 -3.87
CA ASN A 29 -9.27 9.49 -5.32
C ASN A 29 -10.71 9.65 -5.85
N VAL A 30 -11.68 9.00 -5.19
CA VAL A 30 -13.09 9.06 -5.61
C VAL A 30 -13.62 10.50 -5.53
N LEU A 31 -13.37 11.20 -4.43
CA LEU A 31 -13.78 12.60 -4.27
C LEU A 31 -13.15 13.50 -5.32
N TYR A 32 -11.88 13.28 -5.66
CA TYR A 32 -11.21 14.02 -6.72
C TYR A 32 -11.86 13.78 -8.09
N LEU A 33 -12.15 12.53 -8.43
CA LEU A 33 -12.80 12.17 -9.70
C LEU A 33 -14.22 12.75 -9.82
N LEU A 34 -14.96 12.83 -8.70
CA LEU A 34 -16.29 13.45 -8.64
C LEU A 34 -16.26 14.99 -8.61
N SER A 35 -15.09 15.59 -8.39
CA SER A 35 -14.97 17.05 -8.22
C SER A 35 -15.17 17.87 -9.50
N ALA A 36 -15.31 17.20 -10.67
CA ALA A 36 -15.54 17.86 -11.95
C ALA A 36 -16.72 18.85 -11.92
N ASN A 37 -17.76 18.55 -11.15
CA ASN A 37 -18.95 19.40 -11.01
C ASN A 37 -18.98 20.22 -9.71
N PHE A 38 -18.08 19.97 -8.77
CA PHE A 38 -18.14 20.55 -7.42
C PHE A 38 -16.75 20.88 -6.88
N ILE A 39 -16.40 22.16 -6.88
CA ILE A 39 -15.08 22.65 -6.42
C ILE A 39 -14.77 22.29 -4.96
N PHE A 40 -15.79 22.25 -4.09
CA PHE A 40 -15.62 21.88 -2.68
C PHE A 40 -15.10 20.45 -2.49
N LEU A 41 -15.52 19.50 -3.36
CA LEU A 41 -15.03 18.13 -3.33
C LEU A 41 -13.54 18.05 -3.65
N LYS A 42 -13.04 18.92 -4.54
CA LYS A 42 -11.61 19.02 -4.87
C LYS A 42 -10.79 19.38 -3.62
N ILE A 43 -11.23 20.37 -2.85
CA ILE A 43 -10.54 20.82 -1.63
C ILE A 43 -10.50 19.70 -0.57
N ILE A 44 -11.61 18.98 -0.39
CA ILE A 44 -11.64 17.82 0.53
C ILE A 44 -10.67 16.75 0.06
N ALA A 45 -10.68 16.41 -1.23
CA ALA A 45 -9.77 15.39 -1.79
C ALA A 45 -8.29 15.77 -1.59
N GLN A 46 -7.93 17.03 -1.80
CA GLN A 46 -6.57 17.53 -1.55
C GLN A 46 -6.20 17.45 -0.07
N SER A 47 -7.10 17.82 0.84
CA SER A 47 -6.89 17.68 2.29
C SER A 47 -6.66 16.23 2.70
N LEU A 48 -7.48 15.31 2.18
CA LEU A 48 -7.34 13.87 2.43
C LEU A 48 -6.06 13.30 1.83
N PHE A 49 -5.59 13.80 0.69
CA PHE A 49 -4.31 13.41 0.11
C PHE A 49 -3.15 13.74 1.05
N PHE A 50 -3.08 14.97 1.59
CA PHE A 50 -2.03 15.32 2.55
C PHE A 50 -2.14 14.53 3.85
N LEU A 51 -3.35 14.28 4.34
CA LEU A 51 -3.57 13.38 5.48
C LEU A 51 -3.06 11.96 5.17
N ASN A 52 -3.37 11.43 3.99
CA ASN A 52 -2.95 10.10 3.58
C ASN A 52 -1.42 9.99 3.47
N LEU A 53 -0.77 10.99 2.89
CA LEU A 53 0.68 11.10 2.83
C LEU A 53 1.29 11.11 4.23
N PHE A 54 0.73 11.91 5.14
CA PHE A 54 1.16 11.96 6.54
C PHE A 54 1.01 10.59 7.22
N LEU A 55 -0.15 9.94 7.09
CA LEU A 55 -0.40 8.60 7.64
C LEU A 55 0.62 7.59 7.12
N PHE A 56 0.88 7.57 5.80
CA PHE A 56 1.85 6.65 5.22
C PHE A 56 3.26 6.87 5.79
N LEU A 57 3.71 8.13 5.89
CA LEU A 57 5.03 8.46 6.43
C LEU A 57 5.17 8.15 7.93
N VAL A 58 4.09 8.27 8.70
CA VAL A 58 4.11 7.89 10.12
C VAL A 58 4.14 6.39 10.30
N LEU A 59 3.39 5.64 9.49
CA LEU A 59 3.27 4.18 9.61
C LEU A 59 4.46 3.42 9.01
N ILE A 60 5.15 3.98 8.02
CA ILE A 60 6.33 3.35 7.42
C ILE A 60 7.51 3.26 8.38
N ILE A 61 7.64 4.20 9.31
CA ILE A 61 8.73 4.24 10.29
C ILE A 61 8.72 3.00 11.20
N PRO A 62 7.66 2.72 11.98
CA PRO A 62 7.62 1.52 12.81
C PRO A 62 7.65 0.25 11.95
N TRP A 63 7.05 0.26 10.76
CA TRP A 63 7.07 -0.89 9.87
C TRP A 63 8.49 -1.28 9.43
N ILE A 64 9.28 -0.32 8.93
CA ILE A 64 10.68 -0.56 8.54
C ILE A 64 11.51 -0.94 9.77
N LEU A 65 11.33 -0.24 10.90
CA LEU A 65 12.10 -0.53 12.12
C LEU A 65 11.84 -1.95 12.65
N ARG A 66 10.65 -2.54 12.44
CA ARG A 66 10.38 -3.93 12.84
C ARG A 66 11.30 -4.93 12.14
N TRP A 67 11.64 -4.70 10.87
CA TRP A 67 12.53 -5.60 10.12
C TRP A 67 13.95 -5.64 10.71
N PHE A 68 14.40 -4.57 11.35
CA PHE A 68 15.75 -4.47 11.92
C PHE A 68 15.81 -4.76 13.43
N LEU A 69 14.77 -4.38 14.18
CA LEU A 69 14.78 -4.44 15.65
C LEU A 69 14.04 -5.64 16.23
N HIS A 70 13.04 -6.18 15.52
CA HIS A 70 12.13 -7.22 16.02
C HIS A 70 11.79 -8.26 14.94
N PHE A 71 12.83 -8.72 14.22
CA PHE A 71 12.70 -9.67 13.12
C PHE A 71 12.10 -11.01 13.57
N ASP A 72 12.43 -11.46 14.79
CA ASP A 72 11.86 -12.62 15.47
C ASP A 72 10.33 -12.54 15.54
N LYS A 73 9.81 -11.40 16.03
CA LYS A 73 8.37 -11.15 16.14
C LYS A 73 7.70 -10.95 14.78
N LEU A 74 8.41 -10.39 13.82
CA LEU A 74 7.90 -10.21 12.47
C LEU A 74 7.69 -11.56 11.77
N ILE A 75 8.60 -12.51 11.93
CA ILE A 75 8.45 -13.89 11.41
C ILE A 75 7.26 -14.60 12.08
N GLU A 76 7.08 -14.41 13.40
CA GLU A 76 5.94 -14.94 14.14
C GLU A 76 4.61 -14.43 13.55
N ASP A 77 4.50 -13.11 13.32
CA ASP A 77 3.31 -12.49 12.72
C ASP A 77 3.08 -12.95 11.27
N LEU A 78 4.14 -13.08 10.47
CA LEU A 78 4.08 -13.62 9.11
C LEU A 78 3.62 -15.08 9.09
N SER A 79 3.92 -15.83 10.14
CA SER A 79 3.50 -17.22 10.27
C SER A 79 2.07 -17.34 10.81
N HIS A 80 1.49 -16.27 11.37
CA HIS A 80 0.16 -16.32 11.99
C HIS A 80 -0.95 -16.36 10.91
N PRO A 81 -1.95 -17.27 11.02
CA PRO A 81 -2.95 -17.49 9.96
C PRO A 81 -3.84 -16.27 9.66
N ILE A 82 -4.07 -15.39 10.65
CA ILE A 82 -4.82 -14.13 10.46
C ILE A 82 -3.89 -12.95 10.15
N THR A 83 -2.93 -12.64 11.03
CA THR A 83 -2.08 -11.44 10.91
C THR A 83 -1.30 -11.39 9.60
N SER A 84 -0.85 -12.55 9.09
CA SER A 84 -0.13 -12.64 7.81
C SER A 84 -0.95 -12.08 6.63
N ASN A 85 -2.27 -12.25 6.63
CA ASN A 85 -3.17 -11.72 5.61
C ASN A 85 -3.16 -10.19 5.52
N PHE A 86 -2.74 -9.49 6.58
CA PHE A 86 -2.69 -8.03 6.60
C PHE A 86 -1.36 -7.45 6.12
N PHE A 87 -0.31 -8.25 5.92
CA PHE A 87 0.97 -7.74 5.40
C PHE A 87 0.86 -7.09 4.00
N PRO A 88 0.08 -7.64 3.05
CA PRO A 88 -0.18 -6.98 1.76
C PRO A 88 -0.82 -5.60 1.85
N THR A 89 -1.42 -5.21 2.99
CA THR A 89 -2.03 -3.88 3.12
C THR A 89 -1.00 -2.74 3.00
N MET A 90 0.25 -2.98 3.39
CA MET A 90 1.33 -2.01 3.27
C MET A 90 1.65 -1.66 1.80
N PRO A 91 2.00 -2.62 0.91
CA PRO A 91 2.25 -2.30 -0.49
C PRO A 91 1.01 -1.77 -1.19
N VAL A 92 -0.20 -2.25 -0.85
CA VAL A 92 -1.45 -1.70 -1.40
C VAL A 92 -1.66 -0.24 -0.99
N GLY A 93 -1.40 0.10 0.27
CA GLY A 93 -1.42 1.49 0.74
C GLY A 93 -0.45 2.38 -0.06
N GLY A 94 0.75 1.86 -0.38
CA GLY A 94 1.72 2.54 -1.25
C GLY A 94 1.22 2.74 -2.68
N LEU A 95 0.61 1.72 -3.29
CA LEU A 95 0.01 1.81 -4.63
C LEU A 95 -1.12 2.85 -4.70
N VAL A 96 -1.98 2.87 -3.68
CA VAL A 96 -3.08 3.85 -3.57
C VAL A 96 -2.53 5.26 -3.37
N LEU A 97 -1.51 5.45 -2.53
CA LEU A 97 -0.85 6.74 -2.34
C LEU A 97 -0.18 7.23 -3.63
N GLY A 98 0.51 6.34 -4.36
CA GLY A 98 1.07 6.67 -5.68
C GLY A 98 -0.02 7.12 -6.66
N THR A 99 -1.19 6.48 -6.63
CA THR A 99 -2.35 6.90 -7.43
C THR A 99 -2.82 8.30 -7.02
N ASN A 100 -2.82 8.63 -5.72
CA ASN A 100 -3.13 10.00 -5.27
C ASN A 100 -2.14 11.03 -5.83
N PHE A 101 -0.84 10.71 -5.90
CA PHE A 101 0.16 11.62 -6.48
C PHE A 101 -0.14 11.92 -7.96
N PHE A 102 -0.51 10.91 -8.75
CA PHE A 102 -0.86 11.10 -10.16
C PHE A 102 -2.18 11.87 -10.37
N LEU A 103 -3.20 11.61 -9.55
CA LEU A 103 -4.51 12.26 -9.70
C LEU A 103 -4.55 13.67 -9.09
N ILE A 104 -4.11 13.78 -7.83
CA ILE A 104 -4.28 14.96 -6.97
C ILE A 104 -2.96 15.74 -6.85
N GLY A 105 -1.84 15.03 -6.74
CA GLY A 105 -0.52 15.62 -6.52
C GLY A 105 -0.02 16.52 -7.66
N LYS A 106 -0.56 16.38 -8.88
CA LYS A 106 -0.24 17.25 -10.03
C LYS A 106 -0.48 18.76 -9.79
N ASP A 107 -1.35 19.09 -8.83
CA ASP A 107 -1.62 20.48 -8.45
C ASP A 107 -0.51 21.07 -7.56
N PHE A 108 0.40 20.25 -7.01
CA PHE A 108 1.38 20.65 -5.98
C PHE A 108 2.82 20.22 -6.27
N PHE A 109 3.03 19.16 -7.04
CA PHE A 109 4.33 18.57 -7.31
C PHE A 109 4.66 18.61 -8.80
N SER A 110 5.96 18.64 -9.12
CA SER A 110 6.41 18.56 -10.51
C SER A 110 6.07 17.20 -11.12
N HIS A 111 5.89 17.17 -12.45
CA HIS A 111 5.59 15.94 -13.18
C HIS A 111 6.69 14.88 -12.99
N GLU A 112 7.96 15.29 -13.03
CA GLU A 112 9.11 14.41 -12.83
C GLU A 112 9.10 13.78 -11.43
N SER A 113 8.81 14.56 -10.38
CA SER A 113 8.72 14.06 -9.01
C SER A 113 7.60 13.03 -8.85
N ILE A 114 6.43 13.28 -9.46
CA ILE A 114 5.30 12.34 -9.41
C ILE A 114 5.66 11.03 -10.09
N ILE A 115 6.29 11.08 -11.26
CA ILE A 115 6.74 9.87 -11.96
C ILE A 115 7.77 9.12 -11.12
N PHE A 116 8.75 9.81 -10.56
CA PHE A 116 9.79 9.18 -9.75
C PHE A 116 9.21 8.46 -8.52
N ILE A 117 8.37 9.14 -7.73
CA ILE A 117 7.69 8.56 -6.56
C ILE A 117 6.76 7.41 -6.99
N GLY A 118 6.03 7.61 -8.08
CA GLY A 118 5.12 6.62 -8.66
C GLY A 118 5.83 5.32 -9.03
N ASN A 119 6.99 5.40 -9.69
CA ASN A 119 7.79 4.21 -10.03
C ASN A 119 8.30 3.49 -8.79
N ILE A 120 8.78 4.22 -7.78
CA ILE A 120 9.27 3.61 -6.54
C ILE A 120 8.14 2.86 -5.85
N LEU A 121 6.98 3.50 -5.66
CA LEU A 121 5.83 2.89 -5.01
C LEU A 121 5.26 1.72 -5.83
N TRP A 122 5.22 1.84 -7.15
CA TRP A 122 4.77 0.76 -8.04
C TRP A 122 5.70 -0.44 -7.98
N LEU A 123 7.02 -0.26 -8.14
CA LEU A 123 7.99 -1.35 -8.13
C LEU A 123 7.99 -2.09 -6.79
N ASN A 124 7.97 -1.34 -5.67
CA ASN A 124 7.82 -1.93 -4.34
C ASN A 124 6.48 -2.67 -4.21
N GLY A 125 5.40 -2.09 -4.74
CA GLY A 125 4.07 -2.70 -4.75
C GLY A 125 4.05 -4.04 -5.50
N VAL A 126 4.60 -4.09 -6.72
CA VAL A 126 4.71 -5.32 -7.52
C VAL A 126 5.45 -6.40 -6.74
N ILE A 127 6.66 -6.09 -6.25
CA ILE A 127 7.52 -7.05 -5.57
C ILE A 127 6.87 -7.55 -4.28
N LEU A 128 6.42 -6.64 -3.42
CA LEU A 128 5.87 -7.01 -2.11
C LEU A 128 4.50 -7.67 -2.21
N CYS A 129 3.60 -7.20 -3.09
CA CYS A 129 2.32 -7.87 -3.30
C CYS A 129 2.53 -9.30 -3.82
N LEU A 130 3.48 -9.52 -4.74
CA LEU A 130 3.78 -10.86 -5.24
C LEU A 130 4.34 -11.76 -4.13
N ILE A 131 5.34 -11.28 -3.38
CA ILE A 131 5.94 -12.03 -2.26
C ILE A 131 4.87 -12.39 -1.22
N PHE A 132 4.08 -11.43 -0.76
CA PHE A 132 3.08 -11.69 0.26
C PHE A 132 1.91 -12.52 -0.26
N ALA A 133 1.48 -12.35 -1.52
CA ALA A 133 0.44 -13.21 -2.09
C ALA A 133 0.89 -14.67 -2.10
N VAL A 134 2.09 -14.96 -2.64
CA VAL A 134 2.63 -16.33 -2.66
C VAL A 134 2.82 -16.87 -1.24
N PHE A 135 3.43 -16.08 -0.36
CA PHE A 135 3.77 -16.52 1.00
C PHE A 135 2.53 -16.78 1.86
N VAL A 136 1.54 -15.88 1.82
CA VAL A 136 0.30 -16.04 2.59
C VAL A 136 -0.53 -17.20 2.05
N THR A 137 -0.69 -17.30 0.72
CA THR A 137 -1.40 -18.45 0.12
C THR A 137 -0.70 -19.77 0.44
N TYR A 138 0.64 -19.83 0.37
CA TYR A 138 1.41 -21.01 0.78
C TYR A 138 1.12 -21.39 2.25
N ASN A 139 1.17 -20.41 3.16
CA ASN A 139 0.89 -20.65 4.58
C ASN A 139 -0.55 -21.13 4.81
N MET A 140 -1.52 -20.62 4.05
CA MET A 140 -2.91 -21.06 4.15
C MET A 140 -3.12 -22.49 3.65
N VAL A 141 -2.43 -22.90 2.59
CA VAL A 141 -2.58 -24.24 1.98
C VAL A 141 -1.83 -25.31 2.76
N VAL A 142 -0.61 -25.01 3.22
CA VAL A 142 0.27 -26.00 3.87
C VAL A 142 -0.07 -26.22 5.34
N LYS A 143 -0.66 -25.24 6.03
CA LYS A 143 -1.02 -25.40 7.44
C LYS A 143 -2.33 -26.18 7.58
N GLU A 144 -2.20 -27.46 7.91
CA GLU A 144 -3.29 -28.45 8.02
C GLU A 144 -4.35 -28.17 9.11
N LYS A 145 -4.19 -27.12 9.94
CA LYS A 145 -5.11 -26.82 11.06
C LYS A 145 -5.42 -25.33 11.16
N ILE A 146 -6.21 -24.82 10.22
CA ILE A 146 -6.92 -23.55 10.41
C ILE A 146 -8.21 -23.89 11.12
N GLU A 147 -8.28 -23.62 12.43
CA GLU A 147 -9.52 -23.78 13.19
C GLU A 147 -10.63 -22.91 12.58
N PRO A 148 -11.91 -23.35 12.59
CA PRO A 148 -13.01 -22.60 11.99
C PRO A 148 -13.13 -21.16 12.52
N GLU A 149 -12.71 -20.93 13.76
CA GLU A 149 -12.68 -19.60 14.40
C GLU A 149 -11.75 -18.60 13.69
N PHE A 150 -10.78 -19.07 12.90
CA PHE A 150 -9.86 -18.22 12.16
C PHE A 150 -10.36 -17.88 10.75
N ILE A 151 -11.50 -18.40 10.32
CA ILE A 151 -12.12 -18.07 9.03
C ILE A 151 -12.80 -16.70 9.14
N ASN A 152 -12.16 -15.67 8.57
CA ASN A 152 -12.70 -14.32 8.47
C ASN A 152 -12.31 -13.68 7.14
N PHE A 153 -12.87 -12.52 6.78
CA PHE A 153 -12.63 -11.90 5.47
C PHE A 153 -11.19 -11.43 5.20
N SER A 154 -10.26 -11.51 6.16
CA SER A 154 -8.87 -11.09 5.93
C SER A 154 -8.17 -11.90 4.84
N TRP A 155 -8.55 -13.17 4.62
CA TRP A 155 -7.93 -14.00 3.57
C TRP A 155 -8.18 -13.49 2.15
N TYR A 156 -9.13 -12.57 1.94
CA TYR A 156 -9.31 -11.89 0.65
C TYR A 156 -8.26 -10.81 0.37
N ILE A 157 -7.56 -10.31 1.38
CA ILE A 157 -6.61 -9.20 1.24
C ILE A 157 -5.45 -9.57 0.28
N PRO A 158 -4.76 -10.72 0.40
CA PRO A 158 -3.63 -11.04 -0.49
C PRO A 158 -4.01 -11.18 -1.97
N PRO A 159 -5.08 -11.92 -2.35
CA PRO A 159 -5.51 -11.97 -3.75
C PRO A 159 -5.99 -10.63 -4.30
N VAL A 160 -6.69 -9.82 -3.50
CA VAL A 160 -7.17 -8.50 -3.93
C VAL A 160 -6.01 -7.52 -4.08
N ALA A 161 -4.98 -7.64 -3.24
CA ALA A 161 -3.81 -6.77 -3.28
C ALA A 161 -3.10 -6.78 -4.64
N THR A 162 -3.04 -7.93 -5.32
CA THR A 162 -2.39 -8.04 -6.63
C THR A 162 -3.19 -7.33 -7.73
N ILE A 163 -4.52 -7.29 -7.63
CA ILE A 163 -5.40 -6.59 -8.58
C ILE A 163 -5.22 -5.06 -8.50
N VAL A 164 -4.69 -4.53 -7.38
CA VAL A 164 -4.43 -3.09 -7.22
C VAL A 164 -3.14 -2.64 -7.89
N VAL A 165 -2.21 -3.54 -8.19
CA VAL A 165 -0.93 -3.22 -8.87
C VAL A 165 -1.13 -2.45 -10.19
N PRO A 166 -1.98 -2.89 -11.13
CA PRO A 166 -2.19 -2.18 -12.39
C PRO A 166 -2.87 -0.82 -12.21
N LEU A 167 -3.50 -0.52 -11.06
CA LEU A 167 -4.11 0.79 -10.80
C LEU A 167 -3.07 1.91 -10.91
N LEU A 168 -1.92 1.73 -10.25
CA LEU A 168 -0.79 2.65 -10.34
C LEU A 168 0.05 2.37 -11.60
N GLY A 169 0.25 1.09 -11.95
CA GLY A 169 1.04 0.67 -13.11
C GLY A 169 0.58 1.34 -14.40
N ASN A 170 -0.72 1.40 -14.65
CA ASN A 170 -1.29 2.06 -15.83
C ASN A 170 -0.95 3.56 -15.90
N MET A 171 -0.92 4.26 -14.77
CA MET A 171 -0.57 5.69 -14.72
C MET A 171 0.93 5.91 -14.97
N VAL A 172 1.76 5.04 -14.40
CA VAL A 172 3.21 5.02 -14.64
C VAL A 172 3.49 4.72 -16.11
N ALA A 173 2.92 3.66 -16.68
CA ALA A 173 3.10 3.27 -18.08
C ALA A 173 2.74 4.41 -19.05
N ARG A 174 1.59 5.08 -18.83
CA ARG A 174 1.16 6.24 -19.64
C ARG A 174 2.18 7.37 -19.65
N SER A 175 2.90 7.57 -18.55
CA SER A 175 3.91 8.62 -18.43
C SER A 175 5.16 8.34 -19.25
N TYR A 176 5.40 7.07 -19.64
CA TYR A 176 6.57 6.65 -20.41
C TYR A 176 6.29 6.40 -21.90
N ILE A 177 5.04 6.47 -22.37
CA ILE A 177 4.68 6.16 -23.78
C ILE A 177 5.56 6.91 -24.78
N ASN A 178 5.79 8.20 -24.55
CA ASN A 178 6.52 9.07 -25.47
C ASN A 178 8.05 9.10 -25.21
N THR A 179 8.50 8.59 -24.06
CA THR A 179 9.90 8.70 -23.62
C THR A 179 10.63 7.35 -23.72
N ASN A 180 9.98 6.26 -23.32
CA ASN A 180 10.52 4.90 -23.36
C ASN A 180 9.38 3.88 -23.49
N ILE A 181 9.07 3.52 -24.74
CA ILE A 181 7.94 2.64 -25.06
C ILE A 181 8.13 1.21 -24.56
N ASP A 182 9.37 0.71 -24.48
CA ASP A 182 9.67 -0.63 -24.00
C ASP A 182 9.41 -0.74 -22.49
N TYR A 183 9.78 0.30 -21.74
CA TYR A 183 9.45 0.39 -20.32
C TYR A 183 7.93 0.50 -20.11
N ALA A 184 7.25 1.36 -20.88
CA ALA A 184 5.78 1.47 -20.81
C ALA A 184 5.07 0.14 -21.08
N ARG A 185 5.56 -0.64 -22.05
CA ARG A 185 5.05 -2.00 -22.32
C ARG A 185 5.29 -2.93 -21.15
N ALA A 186 6.50 -2.95 -20.59
CA ALA A 186 6.82 -3.81 -19.44
C ALA A 186 5.92 -3.54 -18.23
N VAL A 187 5.68 -2.26 -17.91
CA VAL A 187 4.77 -1.86 -16.82
C VAL A 187 3.32 -2.25 -17.11
N ASN A 188 2.88 -2.21 -18.38
CA ASN A 188 1.51 -2.55 -18.76
C ASN A 188 1.21 -4.07 -18.73
N PHE A 189 2.24 -4.92 -18.64
CA PHE A 189 2.08 -6.38 -18.50
C PHE A 189 1.93 -6.86 -17.06
N THR A 190 2.16 -5.98 -16.07
CA THR A 190 1.98 -6.29 -14.63
C THR A 190 0.60 -5.92 -14.16
#